data_AF-A0A097R857-F1
#
_entry.id   AF-A0A097R857-F1
#
_cell.length_a   1.000
_cell.length_b   1.000
_cell.length_c   1.000
_cell.angle_alpha   90.00
_cell.angle_beta   90.00
_cell.angle_gamma   90.00
#
_symmetry.space_group_name_H-M   'P 1'
#
loop_
_entity.id
_entity.type
_entity.pdbx_description
1 polymer ?
#
loop_
_entity_poly.entity_id
_entity_poly.type
_entity_poly.pdbx_seq_one_letter_code
_entity_poly.pdbx_strand_id
1 'polypeptide(L)'
;MYKYPEHLKNELAALPSRPGVYIFHGTSKTMPLYIGKSVNIRSRVMSHFRNKNEAKLLHLTTHIEYIEMAGELGALLIEAQLIKAQKPLFNKRLRHAKQLCSLSLKHSGVEVVYAGDRGFWHEDQLFGLFPNKSSALDALRAVADQQRLCYGVLGLERLVQGRSCFRYALKRCAGACCGKESLEEHQLRLMQAMESMRVQCWPYDGKVAVEESSETLTQYHIINNWFYLGTVGSLQEAKSINTTADCFDRDGYKILCKPLLSGKFNIIALE
;
A
#
# COMPACT_ATOMS: atom_id res chain seq x y z
N MET A 1 -40.42 -5.72 -4.40
CA MET A 1 -39.98 -4.36 -4.80
C MET A 1 -38.99 -3.84 -3.76
N TYR A 2 -37.79 -3.46 -4.18
CA TYR A 2 -36.86 -2.75 -3.30
C TYR A 2 -37.35 -1.30 -3.16
N LYS A 3 -37.63 -0.82 -1.94
CA LYS A 3 -38.10 0.54 -1.69
C LYS A 3 -36.88 1.40 -1.33
N TYR A 4 -36.55 2.37 -2.19
CA TYR A 4 -35.47 3.31 -1.90
C TYR A 4 -35.82 4.16 -0.68
N PRO A 5 -34.84 4.53 0.17
CA PRO A 5 -35.08 5.49 1.23
C PRO A 5 -35.50 6.82 0.62
N GLU A 6 -36.72 7.26 0.90
CA GLU A 6 -37.28 8.51 0.35
C GLU A 6 -36.41 9.71 0.74
N HIS A 7 -35.78 9.69 1.92
CA HIS A 7 -34.92 10.78 2.39
C HIS A 7 -33.62 10.94 1.60
N LEU A 8 -33.16 9.90 0.89
CA LEU A 8 -31.93 9.95 0.06
C LEU A 8 -32.22 10.04 -1.44
N LYS A 9 -33.49 10.11 -1.85
CA LYS A 9 -33.90 9.98 -3.26
C LYS A 9 -33.21 11.00 -4.17
N ASN A 10 -33.13 12.25 -3.74
CA ASN A 10 -32.51 13.33 -4.51
C ASN A 10 -30.99 13.15 -4.64
N GLU A 11 -30.32 12.78 -3.54
CA GLU A 11 -28.87 12.53 -3.54
C GLU A 11 -28.52 11.35 -4.43
N LEU A 12 -29.27 10.25 -4.33
CA LEU A 12 -29.12 9.08 -5.20
C LEU A 12 -29.35 9.42 -6.67
N ALA A 13 -30.25 10.35 -6.98
CA ALA A 13 -30.47 10.82 -8.34
C ALA A 13 -29.28 11.65 -8.86
N ALA A 14 -28.65 12.46 -8.02
CA ALA A 14 -27.53 13.33 -8.36
C ALA A 14 -26.18 12.62 -8.50
N LEU A 15 -26.05 11.36 -8.04
CA LEU A 15 -24.78 10.62 -8.12
C LEU A 15 -24.30 10.45 -9.57
N PRO A 16 -23.04 10.82 -9.88
CA PRO A 16 -22.49 10.71 -11.21
C PRO A 16 -22.12 9.26 -11.57
N SER A 17 -22.18 8.95 -12.86
CA SER A 17 -21.69 7.69 -13.44
C SER A 17 -20.20 7.78 -13.79
N ARG A 18 -19.38 8.30 -12.86
CA ARG A 18 -17.95 8.60 -13.05
C ARG A 18 -17.07 7.96 -11.97
N PRO A 19 -15.75 7.90 -12.19
CA PRO A 19 -14.81 7.51 -11.15
C PRO A 19 -14.82 8.49 -9.98
N GLY A 20 -14.55 7.96 -8.80
CA GLY A 20 -14.31 8.76 -7.61
C GLY A 20 -14.67 8.06 -6.32
N VAL A 21 -14.84 8.88 -5.27
CA VAL A 21 -15.05 8.43 -3.91
C VAL A 21 -16.45 8.83 -3.46
N TYR A 22 -17.13 7.94 -2.74
CA TYR A 22 -18.41 8.20 -2.10
C TYR A 22 -18.30 8.03 -0.59
N ILE A 23 -19.04 8.86 0.15
CA ILE A 23 -18.96 8.95 1.60
C ILE A 23 -20.37 8.89 2.17
N PHE A 24 -20.64 7.87 2.99
CA PHE A 24 -21.88 7.77 3.74
C PHE A 24 -21.73 8.45 5.09
N HIS A 25 -22.65 9.36 5.40
CA HIS A 25 -22.71 10.10 6.65
C HIS A 25 -23.94 9.73 7.46
N GLY A 26 -23.78 9.75 8.79
CA GLY A 26 -24.88 9.61 9.74
C GLY A 26 -25.55 10.94 10.01
N THR A 27 -26.17 11.09 11.18
CA THR A 27 -26.74 12.39 11.60
C THR A 27 -25.67 13.48 11.71
N SER A 28 -24.44 13.11 12.08
CA SER A 28 -23.29 14.01 11.99
C SER A 28 -22.64 13.91 10.62
N LYS A 29 -22.41 15.08 9.98
CA LYS A 29 -21.60 15.19 8.76
C LYS A 29 -20.09 15.25 9.02
N THR A 30 -19.67 15.37 10.28
CA THR A 30 -18.24 15.50 10.61
C THR A 30 -17.53 14.15 10.64
N MET A 31 -18.24 13.07 10.97
CA MET A 31 -17.66 11.74 11.08
C MET A 31 -18.35 10.77 10.11
N PRO A 32 -17.66 10.34 9.04
CA PRO A 32 -18.25 9.45 8.07
C PRO A 32 -18.51 8.08 8.67
N LEU A 33 -19.62 7.46 8.27
CA LEU A 33 -19.92 6.07 8.56
C LEU A 33 -19.07 5.15 7.70
N TYR A 34 -18.96 5.46 6.41
CA TYR A 34 -18.24 4.65 5.44
C TYR A 34 -17.69 5.51 4.30
N ILE A 35 -16.51 5.17 3.81
CA ILE A 35 -15.90 5.76 2.62
C ILE A 35 -15.55 4.62 1.66
N GLY A 36 -15.88 4.77 0.38
CA GLY A 36 -15.52 3.81 -0.64
C GLY A 36 -15.21 4.46 -2.00
N LYS A 37 -14.46 3.75 -2.84
CA LYS A 37 -14.15 4.17 -4.22
C LYS A 37 -14.92 3.39 -5.28
N SER A 38 -15.09 3.98 -6.46
CA SER A 38 -15.62 3.29 -7.64
C SER A 38 -15.11 3.93 -8.93
N VAL A 39 -15.10 3.16 -10.02
CA VAL A 39 -15.02 3.70 -11.40
C VAL A 39 -16.37 4.24 -11.88
N ASN A 40 -17.45 3.89 -11.18
CA ASN A 40 -18.80 4.40 -11.41
C ASN A 40 -19.49 4.55 -10.04
N ILE A 41 -19.48 5.78 -9.51
CA ILE A 41 -20.01 6.09 -8.17
C ILE A 41 -21.47 5.65 -8.05
N ARG A 42 -22.33 6.10 -8.98
CA ARG A 42 -23.77 5.77 -9.00
C ARG A 42 -24.04 4.27 -8.88
N SER A 43 -23.46 3.46 -9.76
CA SER A 43 -23.72 2.02 -9.78
C SER A 43 -23.24 1.34 -8.50
N ARG A 44 -22.11 1.79 -7.95
CA ARG A 44 -21.55 1.21 -6.73
C ARG A 44 -22.36 1.57 -5.50
N VAL A 45 -22.78 2.83 -5.36
CA VAL A 45 -23.68 3.24 -4.28
C VAL A 45 -24.99 2.45 -4.35
N MET A 46 -25.60 2.32 -5.53
CA MET A 46 -26.82 1.52 -5.72
C MET A 46 -26.63 0.04 -5.38
N SER A 47 -25.42 -0.51 -5.56
CA SER A 47 -25.10 -1.88 -5.13
C SER A 47 -25.15 -2.05 -3.61
N HIS A 48 -24.77 -1.03 -2.83
CA HIS A 48 -24.84 -1.10 -1.36
C HIS A 48 -26.29 -1.31 -0.91
N PHE A 49 -27.21 -0.56 -1.50
CA PHE A 49 -28.66 -0.68 -1.24
C PHE A 49 -29.19 -2.11 -1.47
N ARG A 50 -28.65 -2.84 -2.43
CA ARG A 50 -29.06 -4.23 -2.72
C ARG A 50 -28.43 -5.27 -1.79
N ASN A 51 -27.43 -4.90 -1.00
CA ASN A 51 -26.67 -5.81 -0.14
C ASN A 51 -27.26 -5.86 1.27
N LYS A 52 -27.88 -6.98 1.63
CA LYS A 52 -28.49 -7.18 2.97
C LYS A 52 -27.50 -7.06 4.12
N ASN A 53 -26.22 -7.39 3.91
CA ASN A 53 -25.19 -7.31 4.94
C ASN A 53 -24.84 -5.87 5.32
N GLU A 54 -25.23 -4.90 4.52
CA GLU A 54 -24.96 -3.47 4.73
C GLU A 54 -26.18 -2.71 5.26
N ALA A 55 -27.27 -3.42 5.59
CA ALA A 55 -28.50 -2.82 6.10
C ALA A 55 -28.26 -1.90 7.31
N LYS A 56 -27.33 -2.25 8.21
CA LYS A 56 -26.98 -1.40 9.36
C LYS A 56 -26.33 -0.08 8.96
N LEU A 57 -25.43 -0.09 7.98
CA LEU A 57 -24.81 1.12 7.45
C LEU A 57 -25.88 2.03 6.82
N LEU A 58 -26.72 1.44 5.97
CA LEU A 58 -27.76 2.16 5.25
C LEU A 58 -28.83 2.73 6.18
N HIS A 59 -29.21 2.00 7.23
CA HIS A 59 -30.17 2.47 8.22
C HIS A 59 -29.68 3.71 8.98
N LEU A 60 -28.38 3.79 9.24
CA LEU A 60 -27.78 4.95 9.91
C LEU A 60 -27.46 6.09 8.94
N THR A 61 -27.48 5.84 7.63
CA THR A 61 -27.13 6.84 6.62
C THR A 61 -28.23 7.89 6.50
N THR A 62 -27.85 9.15 6.66
CA THR A 62 -28.75 10.29 6.44
C THR A 62 -28.34 11.16 5.24
N HIS A 63 -27.08 11.05 4.81
CA HIS A 63 -26.52 11.84 3.70
C HIS A 63 -25.40 11.08 2.99
N ILE A 64 -25.26 11.29 1.69
CA ILE A 64 -24.24 10.70 0.82
C ILE A 64 -23.53 11.82 0.07
N GLU A 65 -22.21 11.91 0.25
CA GLU A 65 -21.34 12.81 -0.51
C GLU A 65 -20.53 12.03 -1.53
N TYR A 66 -20.03 12.75 -2.53
CA TYR A 66 -19.09 12.19 -3.49
C TYR A 66 -18.03 13.21 -3.89
N ILE A 67 -16.89 12.69 -4.32
CA ILE A 67 -15.77 13.44 -4.90
C ILE A 67 -15.49 12.80 -6.26
N GLU A 68 -15.73 13.55 -7.34
CA GLU A 68 -15.41 13.10 -8.70
C GLU A 68 -13.88 13.07 -8.91
N MET A 69 -13.42 12.01 -9.56
CA MET A 69 -12.02 11.84 -9.94
C MET A 69 -11.91 11.62 -11.44
N ALA A 70 -10.83 12.12 -12.04
CA ALA A 70 -10.56 11.95 -13.46
C ALA A 70 -10.32 10.48 -13.85
N GLY A 71 -9.85 9.66 -12.91
CA GLY A 71 -9.62 8.24 -13.12
C GLY A 71 -9.64 7.38 -11.85
N GLU A 72 -9.26 6.11 -12.02
CA GLU A 72 -9.28 5.12 -10.94
C GLU A 72 -8.14 5.34 -9.93
N LEU A 73 -6.97 5.78 -10.40
CA LEU A 73 -5.80 5.92 -9.54
C LEU A 73 -6.05 6.99 -8.46
N GLY A 74 -6.53 8.17 -8.87
CA GLY A 74 -6.94 9.24 -7.98
C GLY A 74 -8.03 8.79 -7.00
N ALA A 75 -9.03 8.03 -7.47
CA ALA A 75 -10.08 7.50 -6.60
C ALA A 75 -9.53 6.56 -5.52
N LEU A 76 -8.57 5.70 -5.85
CA LEU A 76 -7.87 4.83 -4.89
C LEU A 76 -7.06 5.64 -3.87
N LEU A 77 -6.32 6.66 -4.34
CA LEU A 77 -5.46 7.48 -3.49
C LEU A 77 -6.26 8.33 -2.50
N ILE A 78 -7.30 9.02 -2.98
CA ILE A 78 -8.18 9.83 -2.15
C ILE A 78 -8.95 8.97 -1.15
N GLU A 79 -9.47 7.81 -1.55
CA GLU A 79 -10.15 6.89 -0.62
C GLU A 79 -9.22 6.48 0.52
N ALA A 80 -8.00 6.04 0.19
CA ALA A 80 -7.01 5.63 1.18
C ALA A 80 -6.66 6.78 2.13
N GLN A 81 -6.47 8.00 1.62
CA GLN A 81 -6.18 9.19 2.41
C GLN A 81 -7.34 9.53 3.36
N LEU A 82 -8.58 9.56 2.84
CA LEU A 82 -9.76 9.93 3.63
C LEU A 82 -10.07 8.89 4.71
N ILE A 83 -9.91 7.59 4.44
CA ILE A 83 -10.12 6.55 5.46
C ILE A 83 -9.09 6.68 6.59
N LYS A 84 -7.83 7.02 6.27
CA LYS A 84 -6.78 7.22 7.28
C LYS A 84 -7.03 8.47 8.12
N ALA A 85 -7.43 9.56 7.48
CA ALA A 85 -7.71 10.83 8.14
C ALA A 85 -8.96 10.76 9.03
N GLN A 86 -10.06 10.19 8.53
CA GLN A 86 -11.38 10.28 9.18
C GLN A 86 -11.78 9.01 9.94
N LYS A 87 -11.07 7.88 9.74
CA LYS A 87 -11.29 6.58 10.42
C LYS A 87 -12.77 6.17 10.53
N PRO A 88 -13.52 6.10 9.42
CA PRO A 88 -14.94 5.79 9.41
C PRO A 88 -15.33 4.53 10.19
N LEU A 89 -16.53 4.54 10.78
CA LEU A 89 -17.00 3.51 11.70
C LEU A 89 -17.05 2.11 11.05
N PHE A 90 -17.44 2.02 9.78
CA PHE A 90 -17.65 0.75 9.07
C PHE A 90 -16.45 0.29 8.23
N ASN A 91 -15.43 1.12 7.99
CA ASN A 91 -14.21 0.69 7.31
C ASN A 91 -13.29 -0.06 8.29
N LYS A 92 -13.32 -1.40 8.26
CA LYS A 92 -12.55 -2.22 9.23
C LYS A 92 -11.05 -2.37 8.90
N ARG A 93 -10.66 -2.35 7.61
CA ARG A 93 -9.32 -2.80 7.16
C ARG A 93 -8.24 -1.70 7.15
N LEU A 94 -8.61 -0.45 6.89
CA LEU A 94 -7.66 0.64 6.58
C LEU A 94 -7.41 1.62 7.75
N ARG A 95 -7.94 1.36 8.95
CA ARG A 95 -7.91 2.31 10.09
C ARG A 95 -6.57 2.45 10.81
N HIS A 96 -5.71 1.43 10.74
CA HIS A 96 -4.46 1.41 11.50
C HIS A 96 -3.25 1.44 10.56
N ALA A 97 -2.58 2.60 10.53
CA ALA A 97 -1.21 2.69 10.05
C ALA A 97 -0.31 1.94 11.04
N LYS A 98 -0.04 0.66 10.77
CA LYS A 98 1.01 -0.07 11.50
C LYS A 98 2.35 0.39 10.94
N GLN A 99 3.32 0.68 11.82
CA GLN A 99 4.71 0.79 11.40
C GLN A 99 5.09 -0.48 10.66
N LEU A 100 5.42 -0.32 9.38
CA LEU A 100 5.81 -1.42 8.52
C LEU A 100 7.28 -1.73 8.74
N CYS A 101 7.65 -2.94 8.38
CA CYS A 101 9.05 -3.32 8.29
C CYS A 101 9.34 -4.08 7.00
N SER A 102 10.60 -4.08 6.61
CA SER A 102 11.14 -4.82 5.47
C SER A 102 12.37 -5.61 5.90
N LEU A 103 12.72 -6.61 5.12
CA LEU A 103 13.99 -7.32 5.26
C LEU A 103 15.03 -6.56 4.44
N SER A 104 16.07 -6.04 5.10
CA SER A 104 17.25 -5.45 4.48
C SER A 104 18.32 -6.53 4.34
N LEU A 105 18.79 -6.77 3.13
CA LEU A 105 19.93 -7.64 2.89
C LEU A 105 21.20 -6.81 2.92
N LYS A 106 22.11 -7.18 3.82
CA LYS A 106 23.45 -6.59 3.95
C LYS A 106 24.50 -7.69 3.81
N HIS A 107 25.75 -7.32 3.59
CA HIS A 107 26.85 -8.28 3.61
C HIS A 107 26.98 -9.04 4.95
N SER A 108 26.59 -8.41 6.06
CA SER A 108 26.60 -9.00 7.40
C SER A 108 25.43 -9.96 7.69
N GLY A 109 24.41 -10.01 6.83
CA GLY A 109 23.22 -10.85 7.01
C GLY A 109 21.92 -10.12 6.68
N VAL A 110 20.81 -10.67 7.19
CA VAL A 110 19.47 -10.10 6.99
C VAL A 110 19.03 -9.36 8.24
N GLU A 111 18.66 -8.10 8.09
CA GLU A 111 18.15 -7.25 9.16
C GLU A 111 16.70 -6.86 8.90
N VAL A 112 15.97 -6.52 9.96
CA VAL A 112 14.60 -5.99 9.84
C VAL A 112 14.66 -4.49 10.06
N VAL A 113 14.34 -3.72 9.02
CA VAL A 113 14.31 -2.24 9.04
C VAL A 113 12.88 -1.74 9.04
N TYR A 114 12.63 -0.57 9.63
CA TYR A 114 11.28 -0.03 9.77
C TYR A 114 11.04 1.13 8.81
N ALA A 115 9.81 1.25 8.30
CA ALA A 115 9.44 2.28 7.33
C ALA A 115 9.42 3.72 7.91
N GLY A 116 9.63 3.87 9.21
CA GLY A 116 9.85 5.16 9.87
C GLY A 116 11.31 5.63 9.83
N ASP A 117 12.23 4.77 9.40
CA ASP A 117 13.64 5.13 9.25
C ASP A 117 13.81 5.98 7.98
N ARG A 118 14.50 7.13 8.09
CA ARG A 118 14.71 8.02 6.94
C ARG A 118 15.42 7.28 5.81
N GLY A 119 14.92 7.42 4.59
CA GLY A 119 15.55 6.82 3.41
C GLY A 119 15.11 5.40 3.07
N PHE A 120 14.10 4.85 3.77
CA PHE A 120 13.51 3.53 3.46
C PHE A 120 13.13 3.37 1.98
N TRP A 121 12.75 4.44 1.29
CA TRP A 121 12.37 4.42 -0.13
C TRP A 121 13.55 4.56 -1.11
N HIS A 122 14.78 4.76 -0.62
CA HIS A 122 16.02 4.79 -1.42
C HIS A 122 16.93 3.57 -1.19
N GLU A 123 16.53 2.65 -0.30
CA GLU A 123 17.34 1.47 0.00
C GLU A 123 17.04 0.33 -1.00
N ASP A 124 18.07 -0.06 -1.78
CA ASP A 124 17.93 -0.93 -2.95
C ASP A 124 17.75 -2.44 -2.63
N GLN A 125 18.08 -2.83 -1.39
CA GLN A 125 18.05 -4.21 -0.92
C GLN A 125 16.96 -4.45 0.13
N LEU A 126 15.80 -3.83 -0.07
CA LEU A 126 14.60 -4.07 0.74
C LEU A 126 13.68 -5.10 0.12
N PHE A 127 13.20 -6.02 0.95
CA PHE A 127 12.37 -7.13 0.52
C PHE A 127 11.13 -7.28 1.41
N GLY A 128 9.97 -7.17 0.78
CA GLY A 128 8.66 -7.29 1.39
C GLY A 128 8.26 -6.10 2.25
N LEU A 129 6.95 -5.87 2.37
CA LEU A 129 6.37 -4.87 3.27
C LEU A 129 5.47 -5.56 4.30
N PHE A 130 6.02 -5.80 5.48
CA PHE A 130 5.40 -6.62 6.52
C PHE A 130 4.75 -5.75 7.60
N PRO A 131 3.62 -6.21 8.18
CA PRO A 131 2.90 -5.46 9.21
C PRO A 131 3.59 -5.47 10.59
N ASN A 132 4.56 -6.37 10.80
CA ASN A 132 5.36 -6.49 12.02
C ASN A 132 6.59 -7.40 11.77
N LYS A 133 7.55 -7.34 12.69
CA LYS A 133 8.79 -8.13 12.65
C LYS A 133 8.54 -9.64 12.58
N SER A 134 7.52 -10.17 13.26
CA SER A 134 7.22 -11.61 13.22
C SER A 134 6.90 -12.05 11.80
N SER A 135 6.00 -11.33 11.11
CA SER A 135 5.62 -11.63 9.74
C SER A 135 6.80 -11.55 8.76
N ALA A 136 7.74 -10.61 8.97
CA ALA A 136 8.96 -10.53 8.18
C ALA A 136 9.86 -11.76 8.38
N LEU A 137 10.08 -12.15 9.63
CA LEU A 137 10.90 -13.33 9.96
C LEU A 137 10.23 -14.63 9.51
N ASP A 138 8.91 -14.73 9.54
CA ASP A 138 8.18 -15.90 9.04
C ASP A 138 8.30 -16.04 7.52
N ALA A 139 8.26 -14.93 6.78
CA ALA A 139 8.55 -14.93 5.35
C ALA A 139 10.01 -15.35 5.06
N LEU A 140 10.98 -14.83 5.82
CA LEU A 140 12.39 -15.23 5.69
C LEU A 140 12.58 -16.73 5.98
N ARG A 141 11.91 -17.26 7.01
CA ARG A 141 11.92 -18.71 7.31
C ARG A 141 11.34 -19.53 6.18
N ALA A 142 10.20 -19.12 5.61
CA ALA A 142 9.59 -19.80 4.48
C ALA A 142 10.54 -19.88 3.26
N VAL A 143 11.19 -18.77 2.91
CA VAL A 143 12.22 -18.73 1.86
C VAL A 143 13.38 -19.67 2.20
N ALA A 144 13.87 -19.60 3.43
CA ALA A 144 15.00 -20.40 3.88
C ALA A 144 14.70 -21.91 4.00
N ASP A 145 13.44 -22.27 4.24
CA ASP A 145 12.94 -23.64 4.17
C ASP A 145 12.89 -24.14 2.73
N GLN A 146 12.27 -23.37 1.83
CA GLN A 146 12.14 -23.72 0.42
C GLN A 146 13.49 -23.85 -0.30
N GLN A 147 14.43 -22.96 0.03
CA GLN A 147 15.73 -22.86 -0.66
C GLN A 147 16.88 -23.57 0.08
N ARG A 148 16.57 -24.29 1.16
CA ARG A 148 17.55 -24.99 2.02
C ARG A 148 18.69 -24.07 2.51
N LEU A 149 18.35 -22.83 2.89
CA LEU A 149 19.30 -21.83 3.37
C LEU A 149 19.61 -22.03 4.86
N CYS A 150 20.83 -21.71 5.26
CA CYS A 150 21.25 -21.83 6.66
C CYS A 150 20.61 -20.76 7.58
N TYR A 151 19.85 -21.18 8.60
CA TYR A 151 19.28 -20.25 9.59
C TYR A 151 20.33 -19.49 10.39
N GLY A 152 21.46 -20.14 10.68
CA GLY A 152 22.55 -19.50 11.40
C GLY A 152 23.19 -18.35 10.63
N VAL A 153 23.38 -18.53 9.30
CA VAL A 153 23.92 -17.46 8.43
C VAL A 153 22.90 -16.33 8.27
N LEU A 154 21.60 -16.65 8.25
CA LEU A 154 20.52 -15.66 8.21
C LEU A 154 20.25 -14.95 9.54
N GLY A 155 20.97 -15.28 10.62
CA GLY A 155 20.74 -14.72 11.95
C GLY A 155 19.42 -15.15 12.61
N LEU A 156 18.75 -16.18 12.07
CA LEU A 156 17.51 -16.74 12.62
C LEU A 156 17.74 -17.67 13.81
N GLU A 157 18.94 -18.21 13.94
CA GLU A 157 19.35 -19.13 14.99
C GLU A 157 20.78 -18.80 15.43
N ARG A 158 21.07 -18.90 16.73
CA ARG A 158 22.42 -18.67 17.24
C ARG A 158 23.32 -19.87 16.92
N LEU A 159 24.41 -19.63 16.21
CA LEU A 159 25.40 -20.67 15.93
C LEU A 159 26.33 -20.91 17.14
N VAL A 160 26.67 -22.17 17.36
CA VAL A 160 27.74 -22.58 18.27
C VAL A 160 29.00 -22.82 17.44
N GLN A 161 30.11 -22.19 17.85
CA GLN A 161 31.38 -22.27 17.13
C GLN A 161 31.83 -23.73 17.00
N GLY A 162 32.23 -24.13 15.79
CA GLY A 162 32.72 -25.49 15.51
C GLY A 162 31.65 -26.58 15.31
N ARG A 163 30.35 -26.26 15.35
CA ARG A 163 29.26 -27.22 15.05
C ARG A 163 28.42 -26.79 13.86
N SER A 164 27.99 -27.77 13.05
CA SER A 164 26.99 -27.53 11.99
C SER A 164 25.62 -27.24 12.59
N CYS A 165 24.80 -26.42 11.92
CA CYS A 165 23.44 -26.13 12.37
C CYS A 165 22.55 -27.39 12.35
N PHE A 166 21.51 -27.40 13.19
CA PHE A 166 20.58 -28.53 13.29
C PHE A 166 19.91 -28.87 11.95
N ARG A 167 19.57 -27.84 11.16
CA ARG A 167 18.97 -28.02 9.84
C ARG A 167 19.89 -28.75 8.85
N TYR A 168 21.22 -28.59 8.97
CA TYR A 168 22.17 -29.31 8.14
C TYR A 168 22.19 -30.80 8.49
N ALA A 169 22.19 -31.14 9.79
CA ALA A 169 22.10 -32.53 10.24
C ALA A 169 20.82 -33.22 9.73
N LEU A 170 19.72 -32.48 9.60
CA LEU A 170 18.46 -32.95 9.01
C LEU A 170 18.41 -32.89 7.47
N LYS A 171 19.51 -32.54 6.79
CA LYS A 171 19.58 -32.35 5.32
C LYS A 171 18.59 -31.30 4.77
N ARG A 172 18.17 -30.34 5.60
CA ARG A 172 17.30 -29.20 5.24
C ARG A 172 18.07 -27.91 4.97
N CYS A 173 19.39 -27.97 5.01
CA CYS A 173 20.31 -26.85 4.80
C CYS A 173 21.50 -27.35 3.96
N ALA A 174 22.05 -26.50 3.08
CA ALA A 174 23.23 -26.82 2.27
C ALA A 174 24.58 -26.67 3.03
N GLY A 175 24.57 -26.10 4.24
CA GLY A 175 25.71 -26.17 5.16
C GLY A 175 26.70 -25.02 5.06
N ALA A 176 26.25 -23.81 4.66
CA ALA A 176 27.09 -22.60 4.70
C ALA A 176 27.77 -22.34 6.06
N CYS A 177 27.14 -22.71 7.18
CA CYS A 177 27.75 -22.51 8.51
C CYS A 177 28.94 -23.44 8.82
N CYS A 178 29.11 -24.54 8.10
CA CYS A 178 30.20 -25.51 8.28
C CYS A 178 31.10 -25.63 7.04
N GLY A 179 31.04 -24.65 6.13
CA GLY A 179 31.88 -24.58 4.94
C GLY A 179 31.57 -25.61 3.85
N LYS A 180 30.40 -26.25 3.89
CA LYS A 180 29.97 -27.20 2.85
C LYS A 180 29.38 -26.52 1.61
N GLU A 181 28.99 -25.27 1.77
CA GLU A 181 28.50 -24.32 0.77
C GLU A 181 29.24 -23.02 1.04
N SER A 182 29.63 -22.28 0.00
CA SER A 182 30.28 -20.97 0.21
C SER A 182 29.25 -19.94 0.67
N LEU A 183 29.70 -18.91 1.39
CA LEU A 183 28.81 -17.81 1.79
C LEU A 183 28.24 -17.08 0.57
N GLU A 184 29.01 -16.98 -0.52
CA GLU A 184 28.59 -16.34 -1.77
C GLU A 184 27.46 -17.13 -2.46
N GLU A 185 27.59 -18.46 -2.54
CA GLU A 185 26.54 -19.34 -3.11
C GLU A 185 25.25 -19.27 -2.29
N HIS A 186 25.38 -19.22 -0.96
CA HIS A 186 24.26 -19.04 -0.04
C HIS A 186 23.56 -17.69 -0.26
N GLN A 187 24.34 -16.60 -0.33
CA GLN A 187 23.83 -15.25 -0.56
C GLN A 187 23.15 -15.10 -1.92
N LEU A 188 23.74 -15.66 -2.98
CA LEU A 188 23.15 -15.62 -4.32
C LEU A 188 21.78 -16.31 -4.35
N ARG A 189 21.65 -17.48 -3.73
CA ARG A 189 20.38 -18.20 -3.66
C ARG A 189 19.33 -17.46 -2.82
N LEU A 190 19.76 -16.85 -1.71
CA LEU A 190 18.90 -15.98 -0.91
C LEU A 190 18.37 -14.81 -1.75
N MET A 191 19.26 -14.09 -2.44
CA MET A 191 18.91 -12.93 -3.27
C MET A 191 17.93 -13.32 -4.38
N GLN A 192 18.21 -14.39 -5.14
CA GLN A 192 17.34 -14.89 -6.20
C GLN A 192 15.94 -15.25 -5.69
N ALA A 193 15.85 -15.87 -4.51
CA ALA A 193 14.57 -16.27 -3.94
C ALA A 193 13.77 -15.07 -3.40
N MET A 194 14.45 -14.02 -2.95
CA MET A 194 13.83 -12.82 -2.42
C MET A 194 13.46 -11.80 -3.49
N GLU A 195 14.02 -11.86 -4.69
CA GLU A 195 13.81 -10.88 -5.77
C GLU A 195 12.33 -10.60 -6.07
N SER A 196 11.48 -11.63 -6.02
CA SER A 196 10.03 -11.49 -6.21
C SER A 196 9.32 -10.58 -5.18
N MET A 197 9.96 -10.36 -4.02
CA MET A 197 9.49 -9.49 -2.95
C MET A 197 10.20 -8.14 -2.90
N ARG A 198 11.12 -7.86 -3.83
CA ARG A 198 11.93 -6.64 -3.80
C ARG A 198 11.04 -5.39 -3.83
N VAL A 199 11.26 -4.52 -2.85
CA VAL A 199 10.61 -3.21 -2.75
C VAL A 199 11.32 -2.29 -3.74
N GLN A 200 10.51 -1.61 -4.55
CA GLN A 200 11.02 -0.69 -5.56
C GLN A 200 11.41 0.62 -4.90
N CYS A 201 12.63 1.06 -5.19
CA CYS A 201 13.06 2.40 -4.82
C CYS A 201 12.22 3.46 -5.53
N TRP A 202 12.09 4.62 -4.90
CA TRP A 202 11.52 5.79 -5.57
C TRP A 202 12.41 6.15 -6.78
N PRO A 203 11.89 6.09 -8.02
CA PRO A 203 12.74 6.16 -9.21
C PRO A 203 12.95 7.60 -9.73
N TYR A 204 12.49 8.62 -9.00
CA TYR A 204 12.54 10.02 -9.41
C TYR A 204 13.37 10.84 -8.42
N ASP A 205 14.02 11.90 -8.90
CA ASP A 205 14.86 12.77 -8.06
C ASP A 205 14.06 13.64 -7.08
N GLY A 206 12.76 13.79 -7.30
CA GLY A 206 11.90 14.62 -6.48
C GLY A 206 10.41 14.29 -6.62
N LYS A 207 9.58 15.32 -6.39
CA LYS A 207 8.13 15.23 -6.50
C LYS A 207 7.73 15.03 -7.95
N VAL A 208 6.70 14.22 -8.19
CA VAL A 208 6.10 14.05 -9.52
C VAL A 208 4.60 14.28 -9.45
N ALA A 209 4.04 14.80 -10.53
CA ALA A 209 2.61 14.81 -10.80
C ALA A 209 2.27 13.67 -11.76
N VAL A 210 1.32 12.84 -11.37
CA VAL A 210 0.70 11.86 -12.27
C VAL A 210 -0.58 12.49 -12.81
N GLU A 211 -0.65 12.65 -14.12
CA GLU A 211 -1.83 13.19 -14.79
C GLU A 211 -2.87 12.09 -15.03
N GLU A 212 -4.11 12.34 -14.61
CA GLU A 212 -5.29 11.60 -15.04
C GLU A 212 -6.28 12.56 -15.69
N SER A 213 -6.76 12.19 -16.89
CA SER A 213 -7.73 12.98 -17.65
C SER A 213 -8.91 12.13 -18.09
N SER A 214 -10.09 12.72 -18.03
CA SER A 214 -11.35 12.24 -18.62
C SER A 214 -11.87 13.28 -19.61
N GLU A 215 -13.00 13.00 -20.28
CA GLU A 215 -13.62 13.92 -21.25
C GLU A 215 -13.92 15.32 -20.66
N THR A 216 -14.10 15.45 -19.34
CA THR A 216 -14.55 16.68 -18.70
C THR A 216 -13.71 17.14 -17.52
N LEU A 217 -12.74 16.33 -17.08
CA LEU A 217 -11.98 16.58 -15.86
C LEU A 217 -10.55 16.10 -16.04
N THR A 218 -9.59 16.98 -15.79
CA THR A 218 -8.16 16.65 -15.72
C THR A 218 -7.67 16.98 -14.32
N GLN A 219 -6.89 16.07 -13.74
CA GLN A 219 -6.37 16.15 -12.39
C GLN A 219 -4.92 15.68 -12.35
N TYR A 220 -4.15 16.28 -11.43
CA TYR A 220 -2.76 15.95 -11.21
C TYR A 220 -2.62 15.42 -9.77
N HIS A 221 -2.17 14.18 -9.65
CA HIS A 221 -1.92 13.52 -8.38
C HIS A 221 -0.45 13.68 -8.01
N ILE A 222 -0.18 14.33 -6.89
CA ILE A 222 1.19 14.71 -6.52
C ILE A 222 1.73 13.65 -5.58
N ILE A 223 2.88 13.08 -5.95
CA ILE A 223 3.53 12.00 -5.20
C ILE A 223 4.99 12.37 -4.97
N ASN A 224 5.47 12.05 -3.78
CA ASN A 224 6.88 12.13 -3.43
C ASN A 224 7.27 10.93 -2.58
N ASN A 225 8.36 10.23 -2.90
CA ASN A 225 8.86 9.12 -2.07
C ASN A 225 7.78 8.07 -1.74
N TRP A 226 6.97 7.69 -2.73
CA TRP A 226 5.79 6.82 -2.59
C TRP A 226 4.67 7.33 -1.69
N PHE A 227 4.74 8.58 -1.24
CA PHE A 227 3.72 9.24 -0.44
C PHE A 227 2.86 10.14 -1.31
N TYR A 228 1.55 10.03 -1.14
CA TYR A 228 0.57 10.83 -1.85
C TYR A 228 0.31 12.14 -1.11
N LEU A 229 0.60 13.26 -1.77
CA LEU A 229 0.51 14.61 -1.20
C LEU A 229 -0.83 15.30 -1.46
N GLY A 230 -1.55 14.89 -2.50
CA GLY A 230 -2.85 15.45 -2.83
C GLY A 230 -3.16 15.44 -4.33
N THR A 231 -4.35 15.93 -4.67
CA THR A 231 -4.80 16.14 -6.05
C THR A 231 -5.08 17.61 -6.29
N VAL A 232 -4.69 18.11 -7.45
CA VAL A 232 -4.97 19.48 -7.90
C VAL A 232 -5.53 19.50 -9.32
N GLY A 233 -6.19 20.60 -9.69
CA GLY A 233 -6.79 20.77 -11.02
C GLY A 233 -5.82 21.31 -12.07
N SER A 234 -4.69 21.90 -11.65
CA SER A 234 -3.74 22.53 -12.56
C SER A 234 -2.28 22.20 -12.21
N LEU A 235 -1.42 22.17 -13.23
CA LEU A 235 0.01 21.93 -13.03
C LEU A 235 0.70 23.06 -12.26
N GLN A 236 0.18 24.29 -12.34
CA GLN A 236 0.70 25.43 -11.57
C GLN A 236 0.48 25.24 -10.06
N GLU A 237 -0.71 24.81 -9.65
CA GLU A 237 -0.98 24.44 -8.26
C GLU A 237 -0.09 23.29 -7.80
N ALA A 238 0.18 22.30 -8.66
CA ALA A 238 1.01 21.16 -8.32
C ALA A 238 2.43 21.57 -7.90
N LYS A 239 3.02 22.54 -8.61
CA LYS A 239 4.34 23.09 -8.29
C LYS A 239 4.37 23.84 -6.95
N SER A 240 3.24 24.43 -6.55
CA SER A 240 3.14 25.22 -5.31
C SER A 240 3.04 24.38 -4.02
N ILE A 241 2.74 23.07 -4.13
CA ILE A 241 2.56 22.20 -2.96
C ILE A 241 3.91 21.87 -2.32
N ASN A 242 4.10 22.40 -1.11
CA ASN A 242 5.32 22.22 -0.29
C ASN A 242 5.15 21.23 0.86
N THR A 243 4.08 20.42 0.85
CA THR A 243 3.85 19.42 1.88
C THR A 243 4.97 18.38 1.88
N THR A 244 5.61 18.19 3.03
CA THR A 244 6.60 17.15 3.26
C THR A 244 5.90 15.87 3.73
N ALA A 245 6.33 14.72 3.21
CA ALA A 245 5.88 13.43 3.69
C ALA A 245 6.61 13.06 4.98
N ASP A 246 5.87 12.73 6.04
CA ASP A 246 6.45 12.38 7.34
C ASP A 246 6.78 10.89 7.48
N CYS A 247 6.10 9.99 6.75
CA CYS A 247 6.37 8.55 6.80
C CYS A 247 5.90 7.79 5.54
N PHE A 248 6.55 6.66 5.27
CA PHE A 248 6.21 5.77 4.17
C PHE A 248 4.89 5.03 4.42
N ASP A 249 4.00 5.05 3.43
CA ASP A 249 2.69 4.42 3.49
C ASP A 249 2.62 3.16 2.62
N ARG A 250 2.37 1.99 3.23
CA ARG A 250 2.22 0.72 2.49
C ARG A 250 1.14 0.79 1.43
N ASP A 251 -0.01 1.35 1.81
CA ASP A 251 -1.19 1.24 0.97
C ASP A 251 -1.03 2.20 -0.21
N GLY A 252 -0.51 3.41 0.03
CA GLY A 252 -0.01 4.32 -1.01
C GLY A 252 1.00 3.63 -1.94
N TYR A 253 2.06 3.02 -1.40
CA TYR A 253 3.04 2.27 -2.21
C TYR A 253 2.38 1.18 -3.06
N LYS A 254 1.45 0.38 -2.50
CA LYS A 254 0.76 -0.67 -3.26
C LYS A 254 -0.14 -0.12 -4.36
N ILE A 255 -0.75 1.03 -4.12
CA ILE A 255 -1.56 1.73 -5.12
C ILE A 255 -0.65 2.29 -6.23
N LEU A 256 0.50 2.85 -5.89
CA LEU A 256 1.36 3.63 -6.79
C LEU A 256 2.39 2.80 -7.56
N CYS A 257 2.99 1.78 -6.94
CA CYS A 257 4.15 1.06 -7.46
C CYS A 257 3.95 0.57 -8.89
N LYS A 258 2.86 -0.17 -9.14
CA LYS A 258 2.57 -0.70 -10.47
C LYS A 258 2.18 0.40 -11.47
N PRO A 259 1.24 1.32 -11.17
CA PRO A 259 0.92 2.44 -12.05
C PRO A 259 2.13 3.25 -12.51
N LEU A 260 2.98 3.71 -11.58
CA LEU A 260 4.11 4.57 -11.89
C LEU A 260 5.18 3.85 -12.74
N LEU A 261 5.39 2.55 -12.50
CA LEU A 261 6.37 1.76 -13.25
C LEU A 261 5.83 1.19 -14.57
N SER A 262 4.53 1.26 -14.82
CA SER A 262 3.91 0.64 -15.99
C SER A 262 4.08 1.44 -17.29
N GLY A 263 4.51 2.70 -17.21
CA GLY A 263 4.57 3.62 -18.35
C GLY A 263 3.20 4.03 -18.93
N LYS A 264 2.10 3.68 -18.26
CA LYS A 264 0.73 3.97 -18.73
C LYS A 264 0.24 5.37 -18.41
N PHE A 265 0.80 6.00 -17.39
CA PHE A 265 0.42 7.33 -16.95
C PHE A 265 1.42 8.36 -17.46
N ASN A 266 0.93 9.56 -17.77
CA ASN A 266 1.81 10.69 -18.00
C ASN A 266 2.32 11.21 -16.65
N ILE A 267 3.64 11.20 -16.47
CA ILE A 267 4.31 11.54 -15.21
C ILE A 267 5.19 12.76 -15.46
N ILE A 268 4.93 13.82 -14.71
CA ILE A 268 5.56 15.13 -14.87
C ILE A 268 6.41 15.40 -13.64
N ALA A 269 7.71 15.64 -13.83
CA ALA A 269 8.58 16.07 -12.74
C ALA A 269 8.19 17.49 -12.27
N LEU A 270 8.10 17.67 -10.95
CA LEU A 270 7.81 18.95 -10.32
C LEU A 270 9.09 19.46 -9.65
N GLU A 271 10.01 19.96 -10.48
CA GLU A 271 11.18 20.74 -10.05
C GLU A 271 10.76 22.12 -9.52
#